data_AF-A0A0F8YND4-F1
#
_entry.id   AF-A0A0F8YND4-F1
#
_cell.length_a   1.000
_cell.length_b   1.000
_cell.length_c   1.000
_cell.angle_alpha   90.00
_cell.angle_beta   90.00
_cell.angle_gamma   90.00
#
_symmetry.space_group_name_H-M   'P 1'
#
loop_
_entity.id
_entity.type
_entity.pdbx_description
1 polymer ?
#
loop_
_entity_poly.entity_id
_entity_poly.type
_entity_poly.pdbx_seq_one_letter_code
_entity_poly.pdbx_strand_id
1 'polypeptide(L)'
;MSMKSLLDNKGRTSEEREAAKKAREEINQIAKDNWHDPEWRREMAAILTESILEGFDLQSFFDQIVDVERVGFDDRVFLEEMTGLKVFFIAKGGNIEASSIVSETITLPRDTLGFHVYEFEDKLMSGFGETMSRLRNLAIRRLDWGTANAIKNDPDP
;
A
#
# COMPACT_ATOMS: atom_id res chain seq x y z
N MET A 1 -44.53 -1.63 7.73
CA MET A 1 -43.27 -1.58 8.52
C MET A 1 -42.21 -0.86 7.68
N SER A 2 -41.51 0.12 8.24
CA SER A 2 -40.53 0.94 7.50
C SER A 2 -39.22 0.16 7.31
N MET A 3 -38.59 0.22 6.13
CA MET A 3 -37.28 -0.39 5.86
C MET A 3 -36.21 0.04 6.89
N LYS A 4 -36.33 1.25 7.45
CA LYS A 4 -35.48 1.75 8.54
C LYS A 4 -35.63 1.00 9.87
N SER A 5 -36.74 0.29 10.11
CA SER A 5 -36.92 -0.47 11.36
C SER A 5 -36.38 -1.90 11.29
N LEU A 6 -36.07 -2.39 10.08
CA LEU A 6 -35.48 -3.71 9.83
C LEU A 6 -33.94 -3.67 9.74
N LEU A 7 -33.38 -2.48 9.53
CA LEU A 7 -31.96 -2.25 9.34
C LEU A 7 -31.37 -1.54 10.57
N ASP A 8 -30.20 -1.98 11.01
CA ASP A 8 -29.40 -1.29 12.04
C ASP A 8 -28.98 0.12 11.57
N ASN A 9 -28.50 0.95 12.49
CA ASN A 9 -27.82 2.23 12.24
C ASN A 9 -26.63 2.09 11.26
N LYS A 10 -26.14 0.86 11.03
CA LYS A 10 -25.12 0.49 10.03
C LYS A 10 -25.69 -0.12 8.74
N GLY A 11 -27.00 -0.11 8.54
CA GLY A 11 -27.67 -0.61 7.34
C GLY A 11 -27.67 -2.14 7.21
N ARG A 12 -27.42 -2.90 8.29
CA ARG A 12 -27.31 -4.36 8.27
C ARG A 12 -28.59 -5.04 8.75
N THR A 13 -28.89 -6.20 8.17
CA THR A 13 -29.98 -7.08 8.63
C THR A 13 -29.59 -7.79 9.94
N SER A 14 -30.54 -8.45 10.63
CA SER A 14 -30.19 -9.27 11.82
C SER A 14 -29.37 -10.50 11.43
N GLU A 15 -29.67 -11.12 10.30
CA GLU A 15 -28.98 -12.32 9.81
C GLU A 15 -27.51 -12.05 9.49
N GLU A 16 -27.20 -10.93 8.83
CA GLU A 16 -25.82 -10.51 8.56
C GLU A 16 -25.01 -10.27 9.83
N ARG A 17 -25.65 -9.78 10.90
CA ARG A 17 -24.99 -9.55 12.19
C ARG A 17 -24.65 -10.86 12.89
N GLU A 18 -25.57 -11.81 12.88
CA GLU A 18 -25.32 -13.13 13.46
C GLU A 18 -24.24 -13.88 12.68
N ALA A 19 -24.26 -13.82 11.35
CA ALA A 19 -23.21 -14.39 10.51
C ALA A 19 -21.84 -13.76 10.80
N ALA A 20 -21.75 -12.43 10.86
CA ALA A 20 -20.51 -11.73 11.18
C ALA A 20 -20.00 -12.02 12.61
N LYS A 21 -20.91 -12.23 13.56
CA LYS A 21 -20.56 -12.59 14.93
C LYS A 21 -20.00 -14.02 14.99
N LYS A 22 -20.65 -14.99 14.34
CA LYS A 22 -20.17 -16.37 14.26
C LYS A 22 -18.79 -16.46 13.61
N ALA A 23 -18.61 -15.79 12.46
CA ALA A 23 -17.31 -15.74 11.79
C ALA A 23 -16.20 -15.18 12.67
N ARG A 24 -16.50 -14.15 13.49
CA ARG A 24 -15.53 -13.60 14.46
C ARG A 24 -15.20 -14.56 15.59
N GLU A 25 -16.20 -15.24 16.12
CA GLU A 25 -16.03 -16.23 17.18
C GLU A 25 -15.20 -17.42 16.70
N GLU A 26 -15.45 -17.90 15.47
CA GLU A 26 -14.66 -18.94 14.82
C GLU A 26 -13.19 -18.53 14.67
N ILE A 27 -12.93 -17.32 14.15
CA ILE A 27 -11.56 -16.79 14.01
C ILE A 27 -10.86 -16.68 15.37
N ASN A 28 -11.58 -16.20 16.40
CA ASN A 28 -11.00 -16.09 17.74
C ASN A 28 -10.71 -17.46 18.36
N GLN A 29 -11.53 -18.48 18.07
CA GLN A 29 -11.30 -19.83 18.56
C GLN A 29 -10.08 -20.45 17.87
N ILE A 30 -10.00 -20.36 16.54
CA ILE A 30 -8.82 -20.79 15.76
C ILE A 30 -7.56 -20.10 16.28
N ALA A 31 -7.63 -18.80 16.54
CA ALA A 31 -6.49 -18.05 17.04
C ALA A 31 -6.05 -18.50 18.43
N LYS A 32 -6.98 -18.84 19.33
CA LYS A 32 -6.65 -19.39 20.66
C LYS A 32 -6.00 -20.76 20.56
N ASP A 33 -6.54 -21.62 19.71
CA ASP A 33 -6.10 -23.01 19.60
C ASP A 33 -4.69 -23.10 18.98
N ASN A 34 -4.35 -22.18 18.07
CA ASN A 34 -3.07 -22.16 17.35
C ASN A 34 -2.09 -21.08 17.84
N TRP A 35 -2.42 -20.33 18.90
CA TRP A 35 -1.62 -19.17 19.34
C TRP A 35 -0.17 -19.52 19.66
N HIS A 36 0.05 -20.70 20.23
CA HIS A 36 1.37 -21.17 20.63
C HIS A 36 2.18 -21.75 19.47
N ASP A 37 1.57 -21.94 18.30
CA ASP A 37 2.28 -22.39 17.10
C ASP A 37 3.04 -21.19 16.46
N PRO A 38 4.39 -21.25 16.41
CA PRO A 38 5.18 -20.21 15.77
C PRO A 38 4.99 -20.14 14.25
N GLU A 39 4.62 -21.21 13.57
CA GLU A 39 4.39 -21.21 12.12
C GLU A 39 3.10 -20.46 11.80
N TRP A 40 1.99 -20.81 12.46
CA TRP A 40 0.71 -20.10 12.33
C TRP A 40 0.83 -18.60 12.59
N ARG A 41 1.60 -18.19 13.61
CA ARG A 41 1.83 -16.76 13.90
C ARG A 41 2.56 -16.03 12.77
N ARG A 42 3.50 -16.69 12.09
CA ARG A 42 4.22 -16.10 10.94
C ARG A 42 3.32 -15.99 9.73
N GLU A 43 2.51 -17.02 9.45
CA GLU A 43 1.54 -17.00 8.35
C GLU A 43 0.52 -15.88 8.54
N MET A 44 -0.04 -15.74 9.75
CA MET A 44 -0.97 -14.66 10.04
C MET A 44 -0.34 -13.27 9.93
N ALA A 45 0.93 -13.13 10.31
CA ALA A 45 1.67 -11.88 10.10
C ALA A 45 1.84 -11.57 8.61
N ALA A 46 2.18 -12.58 7.78
CA ALA A 46 2.31 -12.41 6.34
C ALA A 46 0.97 -12.00 5.69
N ILE A 47 -0.13 -12.70 6.04
CA ILE A 47 -1.48 -12.38 5.56
C ILE A 47 -1.89 -10.96 5.94
N LEU A 48 -1.59 -10.55 7.19
CA LEU A 48 -1.86 -9.18 7.65
C LEU A 48 -1.06 -8.15 6.84
N THR A 49 0.23 -8.39 6.59
CA THR A 49 1.07 -7.51 5.79
C THR A 49 0.53 -7.36 4.37
N GLU A 50 0.22 -8.47 3.71
CA GLU A 50 -0.38 -8.47 2.37
C GLU A 50 -1.69 -7.67 2.35
N SER A 51 -2.56 -7.91 3.33
CA SER A 51 -3.85 -7.22 3.43
C SER A 51 -3.73 -5.71 3.69
N ILE A 52 -2.64 -5.25 4.32
CA ILE A 52 -2.33 -3.83 4.50
C ILE A 52 -1.87 -3.23 3.17
N LEU A 53 -1.01 -3.93 2.42
CA LEU A 53 -0.52 -3.48 1.12
C LEU A 53 -1.64 -3.43 0.07
N GLU A 54 -2.52 -4.42 0.03
CA GLU A 54 -3.70 -4.41 -0.86
C GLU A 54 -4.66 -3.26 -0.56
N GLY A 55 -4.80 -2.91 0.72
CA GLY A 55 -5.69 -1.83 1.16
C GLY A 55 -5.08 -0.44 1.05
N PHE A 56 -3.78 -0.35 0.74
CA PHE A 56 -3.11 0.92 0.51
C PHE A 56 -3.38 1.38 -0.92
N ASP A 57 -4.35 2.28 -1.05
CA ASP A 57 -4.66 2.99 -2.27
C ASP A 57 -4.42 4.48 -2.01
N LEU A 58 -3.36 5.03 -2.61
CA LEU A 58 -3.04 6.45 -2.47
C LEU A 58 -4.02 7.23 -3.36
N GLN A 59 -5.14 7.68 -2.79
CA GLN A 59 -6.08 8.55 -3.51
C GLN A 59 -5.43 9.89 -3.81
N SER A 60 -4.74 9.94 -4.94
CA SER A 60 -4.10 11.15 -5.44
C SER A 60 -4.41 11.32 -6.92
N PHE A 61 -4.40 12.59 -7.38
CA PHE A 61 -4.48 12.89 -8.81
C PHE A 61 -3.19 12.48 -9.55
N PHE A 62 -2.14 12.06 -8.83
CA PHE A 62 -0.87 11.67 -9.44
C PHE A 62 -1.01 10.45 -10.33
N ASP A 63 -1.88 9.48 -10.03
CA ASP A 63 -2.06 8.30 -10.89
C ASP A 63 -2.57 8.64 -12.30
N GLN A 64 -3.14 9.83 -12.51
CA GLN A 64 -3.56 10.29 -13.84
C GLN A 64 -2.45 11.04 -14.59
N ILE A 65 -1.37 11.41 -13.91
CA ILE A 65 -0.31 12.30 -14.41
C ILE A 65 1.07 11.61 -14.36
N VAL A 66 1.23 10.62 -13.49
CA VAL A 66 2.45 9.91 -13.17
C VAL A 66 2.21 8.42 -13.38
N ASP A 67 3.07 7.80 -14.16
CA ASP A 67 3.08 6.34 -14.31
C ASP A 67 3.66 5.70 -13.04
N VAL A 68 2.87 4.84 -12.41
CA VAL A 68 3.27 4.10 -11.21
C VAL A 68 3.67 2.68 -11.60
N GLU A 69 4.94 2.34 -11.40
CA GLU A 69 5.45 0.98 -11.59
C GLU A 69 5.67 0.29 -10.24
N ARG A 70 5.12 -0.91 -10.06
CA ARG A 70 5.34 -1.73 -8.87
C ARG A 70 6.56 -2.61 -9.10
N VAL A 71 7.68 -2.24 -8.49
CA VAL A 71 8.94 -2.99 -8.56
C VAL A 71 9.11 -3.93 -7.36
N GLY A 72 9.89 -5.00 -7.54
CA GLY A 72 10.23 -5.93 -6.48
C GLY A 72 11.04 -5.28 -5.35
N PHE A 73 11.12 -5.95 -4.20
CA PHE A 73 11.80 -5.39 -3.03
C PHE A 73 13.30 -5.12 -3.28
N ASP A 74 13.98 -5.95 -4.07
CA ASP A 74 15.41 -5.80 -4.34
C ASP A 74 15.70 -5.12 -5.69
N ASP A 75 14.66 -4.68 -6.40
CA ASP A 75 14.79 -4.10 -7.73
C ASP A 75 15.24 -2.64 -7.67
N ARG A 76 16.07 -2.23 -8.63
CA ARG A 76 16.54 -0.85 -8.79
C ARG A 76 15.88 -0.23 -10.00
N VAL A 77 15.41 1.00 -9.84
CA VAL A 77 14.80 1.77 -10.92
C VAL A 77 15.82 2.74 -11.49
N PHE A 78 16.02 2.66 -12.80
CA PHE A 78 16.87 3.56 -13.56
C PHE A 78 16.01 4.37 -14.53
N LEU A 79 16.16 5.69 -14.51
CA LEU A 79 15.60 6.60 -15.49
C LEU A 79 16.72 6.98 -16.45
N GLU A 80 16.59 6.62 -17.72
CA GLU A 80 17.55 6.98 -18.77
C GLU A 80 16.93 8.05 -19.68
N GLU A 81 17.60 9.20 -19.78
CA GLU A 81 17.22 10.27 -20.71
C GLU A 81 18.29 10.39 -21.80
N MET A 82 17.89 10.18 -23.07
CA MET A 82 18.76 10.34 -24.23
C MET A 82 18.45 11.66 -24.94
N THR A 83 19.43 12.56 -25.00
CA THR A 83 19.31 13.87 -25.65
C THR A 83 20.46 14.11 -26.64
N GLY A 84 20.45 15.27 -27.30
CA GLY A 84 21.59 15.74 -28.10
C GLY A 84 21.45 15.65 -29.63
N LEU A 85 20.31 15.17 -30.16
CA LEU A 85 20.06 15.19 -31.59
C LEU A 85 19.60 16.58 -32.05
N LYS A 86 20.40 17.28 -32.86
CA LYS A 86 20.02 18.58 -33.43
C LYS A 86 19.38 18.41 -34.80
N VAL A 87 18.21 19.00 -34.99
CA VAL A 87 17.50 19.02 -36.28
C VAL A 87 17.80 20.34 -37.00
N PHE A 88 18.29 20.27 -38.22
CA PHE A 88 18.63 21.44 -39.03
C PHE A 88 17.69 21.56 -40.24
N PHE A 89 17.26 22.78 -40.55
CA PHE A 89 16.59 23.07 -41.82
C PHE A 89 17.64 23.19 -42.93
N ILE A 90 17.53 22.33 -43.96
CA ILE A 90 18.54 22.22 -45.02
C ILE A 90 17.96 22.70 -46.34
N ALA A 91 18.64 23.61 -47.03
CA ALA A 91 18.39 23.90 -48.45
C ALA A 91 19.08 22.84 -49.33
N LYS A 92 18.59 22.61 -50.57
CA LYS A 92 19.17 21.62 -51.50
C LYS A 92 20.69 21.80 -51.64
N GLY A 93 21.46 20.89 -51.05
CA GLY A 93 22.94 20.86 -51.10
C GLY A 93 23.67 21.28 -49.82
N GLY A 94 22.98 21.61 -48.73
CA GLY A 94 23.61 21.89 -47.43
C GLY A 94 24.13 20.63 -46.73
N ASN A 95 25.31 20.73 -46.09
CA ASN A 95 25.92 19.64 -45.33
C ASN A 95 25.44 19.72 -43.86
N ILE A 96 25.14 18.57 -43.24
CA ILE A 96 24.67 18.49 -41.85
C ILE A 96 25.86 18.22 -40.94
N GLU A 97 26.09 19.07 -39.94
CA GLU A 97 27.13 18.84 -38.93
C GLU A 97 26.78 17.68 -37.99
N ALA A 98 27.79 16.97 -37.49
CA ALA A 98 27.62 15.83 -36.61
C ALA A 98 27.00 16.24 -35.26
N SER A 99 25.89 15.60 -34.89
CA SER A 99 25.31 15.71 -33.54
C SER A 99 25.91 14.64 -32.62
N SER A 100 26.21 15.01 -31.38
CA SER A 100 26.66 14.09 -30.34
C SER A 100 25.48 13.66 -29.47
N ILE A 101 25.24 12.36 -29.36
CA ILE A 101 24.24 11.78 -28.46
C ILE A 101 24.82 11.80 -27.03
N VAL A 102 24.01 12.26 -26.09
CA VAL A 102 24.31 12.21 -24.65
C VAL A 102 23.22 11.41 -23.96
N SER A 103 23.61 10.46 -23.13
CA SER A 103 22.69 9.71 -22.27
C SER A 103 23.03 10.04 -20.81
N GLU A 104 22.01 10.38 -20.04
CA GLU A 104 22.11 10.56 -18.60
C GLU A 104 21.25 9.49 -17.92
N THR A 105 21.81 8.85 -16.89
CA THR A 105 21.11 7.83 -16.10
C THR A 105 20.98 8.30 -14.66
N ILE A 106 19.75 8.36 -14.17
CA ILE A 106 19.42 8.68 -12.78
C ILE A 106 18.92 7.42 -12.10
N THR A 107 19.45 7.11 -10.91
CA THR A 107 18.95 6.01 -10.08
C THR A 107 17.96 6.58 -9.06
N LEU A 108 16.74 6.06 -9.04
CA LEU A 108 15.77 6.48 -8.03
C LEU A 108 16.16 5.87 -6.67
N PRO A 109 16.40 6.68 -5.62
CA PRO A 109 16.66 6.16 -4.29
C PRO A 109 15.41 5.49 -3.73
N ARG A 110 15.61 4.41 -2.97
CA ARG A 110 14.51 3.71 -2.31
C ARG A 110 14.22 4.36 -0.97
N ASP A 111 12.99 4.81 -0.78
CA ASP A 111 12.47 5.17 0.53
C ASP A 111 11.70 4.02 1.17
N THR A 112 11.93 3.79 2.45
CA THR A 112 11.28 2.73 3.20
C THR A 112 10.51 3.32 4.38
N LEU A 113 9.19 3.17 4.35
CA LEU A 113 8.29 3.52 5.44
C LEU A 113 7.92 2.25 6.21
N GLY A 114 7.96 2.32 7.53
CA GLY A 114 7.64 1.21 8.41
C GLY A 114 7.03 1.67 9.73
N PHE A 115 6.29 0.78 10.38
CA PHE A 115 5.75 1.00 11.71
C PHE A 115 5.91 -0.28 12.53
N HIS A 116 6.13 -0.11 13.83
CA HIS A 116 6.21 -1.22 14.78
C HIS A 116 5.01 -1.17 15.72
N VAL A 117 4.35 -2.31 15.91
CA VAL A 117 3.20 -2.41 16.82
C VAL A 117 3.52 -3.40 17.94
N TYR A 118 3.24 -2.96 19.16
CA TYR A 118 3.35 -3.76 20.37
C TYR A 118 1.97 -3.87 21.02
N GLU A 119 1.56 -5.08 21.41
CA GLU A 119 0.28 -5.35 22.06
C GLU A 119 0.41 -6.54 23.02
N PHE A 120 -0.42 -6.59 24.06
CA PHE A 120 -0.40 -7.67 25.05
C PHE A 120 -0.98 -8.97 24.50
N GLU A 121 -0.32 -10.08 24.83
CA GLU A 121 -0.67 -11.44 24.36
C GLU A 121 -2.11 -11.84 24.74
N ASP A 122 -2.52 -11.63 25.99
CA ASP A 122 -3.87 -11.97 26.48
C ASP A 122 -4.99 -11.27 25.70
N LYS A 123 -4.71 -10.04 25.24
CA LYS A 123 -5.65 -9.24 24.46
C LYS A 123 -5.75 -9.73 23.01
N LEU A 124 -4.63 -10.19 22.45
CA LEU A 124 -4.61 -10.80 21.13
C LEU A 124 -5.33 -12.15 21.15
N MET A 125 -5.16 -12.97 22.18
CA MET A 125 -5.85 -14.26 22.31
C MET A 125 -7.37 -14.11 22.51
N SER A 126 -7.81 -13.10 23.25
CA SER A 126 -9.24 -12.89 23.53
C SER A 126 -10.01 -12.19 22.40
N GLY A 127 -9.32 -11.34 21.63
CA GLY A 127 -9.94 -10.46 20.63
C GLY A 127 -9.18 -10.39 19.31
N PHE A 128 -8.61 -11.51 18.85
CA PHE A 128 -7.72 -11.56 17.68
C PHE A 128 -8.33 -10.92 16.44
N GLY A 129 -9.50 -11.38 16.00
CA GLY A 129 -10.11 -10.93 14.74
C GLY A 129 -10.43 -9.43 14.73
N GLU A 130 -10.88 -8.89 15.86
CA GLU A 130 -11.17 -7.46 15.99
C GLU A 130 -9.89 -6.62 16.07
N THR A 131 -8.91 -7.06 16.85
CA THR A 131 -7.63 -6.36 17.01
C THR A 131 -6.87 -6.30 15.68
N MET A 132 -6.79 -7.43 14.96
CA MET A 132 -6.15 -7.50 13.64
C MET A 132 -6.87 -6.63 12.60
N SER A 133 -8.20 -6.64 12.57
CA SER A 133 -8.97 -5.79 11.66
C SER A 133 -8.75 -4.30 11.94
N ARG A 134 -8.72 -3.91 13.22
CA ARG A 134 -8.45 -2.51 13.62
C ARG A 134 -7.02 -2.10 13.28
N LEU A 135 -6.06 -2.98 13.54
CA LEU A 135 -4.65 -2.75 13.25
C LEU A 135 -4.41 -2.57 11.75
N ARG A 136 -4.98 -3.45 10.91
CA ARG A 136 -4.95 -3.30 9.45
C ARG A 136 -5.46 -1.93 9.01
N ASN A 137 -6.66 -1.55 9.45
CA ASN A 137 -7.27 -0.29 9.05
C ASN A 137 -6.47 0.94 9.53
N LEU A 138 -5.87 0.87 10.72
CA LEU A 138 -5.03 1.94 11.24
C LEU A 138 -3.71 2.03 10.48
N ALA A 139 -3.10 0.89 10.17
CA ALA A 139 -1.86 0.81 9.41
C ALA A 139 -2.00 1.47 8.04
N ILE A 140 -3.06 1.15 7.29
CA ILE A 140 -3.36 1.76 5.99
C ILE A 140 -3.42 3.29 6.12
N ARG A 141 -4.19 3.81 7.08
CA ARG A 141 -4.32 5.26 7.32
C ARG A 141 -3.02 5.92 7.73
N ARG A 142 -2.14 5.20 8.44
CA ARG A 142 -0.86 5.72 8.90
C ARG A 142 0.19 5.72 7.80
N LEU A 143 0.17 4.75 6.91
CA LEU A 143 0.99 4.76 5.70
C LEU A 143 0.60 5.94 4.82
N ASP A 144 -0.70 6.15 4.58
CA ASP A 144 -1.22 7.26 3.78
C ASP A 144 -0.85 8.64 4.37
N TRP A 145 -1.04 8.80 5.69
CA TRP A 145 -0.56 10.00 6.37
C TRP A 145 0.97 10.16 6.27
N GLY A 146 1.72 9.07 6.42
CA GLY A 146 3.18 9.08 6.35
C GLY A 146 3.69 9.52 4.99
N THR A 147 3.12 8.99 3.90
CA THR A 147 3.45 9.38 2.52
C THR A 147 3.07 10.83 2.25
N ALA A 148 1.86 11.26 2.62
CA ALA A 148 1.43 12.65 2.43
C ALA A 148 2.28 13.65 3.23
N ASN A 149 2.70 13.27 4.44
CA ASN A 149 3.53 14.10 5.31
C ASN A 149 4.99 14.16 4.84
N ALA A 150 5.52 13.09 4.26
CA ALA A 150 6.83 13.08 3.61
C ALA A 150 6.85 14.05 2.43
N ILE A 151 5.88 13.94 1.50
CA ILE A 151 5.76 14.85 0.34
C ILE A 151 5.68 16.33 0.77
N LYS A 152 4.96 16.61 1.86
CA LYS A 152 4.74 18.00 2.29
C LYS A 152 5.95 18.63 3.00
N ASN A 153 6.77 17.84 3.68
CA ASN A 153 7.86 18.33 4.51
C ASN A 153 9.24 17.94 3.98
N ASP A 154 9.32 17.43 2.76
CA ASP A 154 10.62 17.12 2.17
C ASP A 154 11.41 18.43 1.99
N PRO A 155 12.60 18.58 2.61
CA PRO A 155 13.35 19.83 2.56
C PRO A 155 14.00 20.10 1.20
N ASP A 156 14.11 19.08 0.34
CA ASP A 156 14.72 19.16 -0.98
C ASP A 156 13.80 18.50 -2.03
N PRO A 157 13.34 19.25 -3.05
CA PRO A 157 12.66 18.69 -4.23
C PRO A 157 13.62 18.04 -5.23
#